data_AF-A0A2E4PU63-F1
#
_entry.id   AF-A0A2E4PU63-F1
#
_cell.length_a   1.000
_cell.length_b   1.000
_cell.length_c   1.000
_cell.angle_alpha   90.00
_cell.angle_beta   90.00
_cell.angle_gamma   90.00
#
_symmetry.space_group_name_H-M   'P 1'
#
loop_
_entity.id
_entity.type
_entity.pdbx_description
1 polymer ?
#
loop_
_entity_poly.entity_id
_entity_poly.type
_entity_poly.pdbx_seq_one_letter_code
_entity_poly.pdbx_strand_id
1 'polypeptide(L)' 'MSVSKRVGSAVTRNLIKRRIQTAFANICKGGGWDLVVIAKPPSSNVSYGELYAGIHSLVTRLGIEHASLEEEVVAQ' A
#
# COMPACT_ATOMS: atom_id res chain seq x y z
N MET A 1 7.57 6.55 6.84
CA MET A 1 7.33 5.09 6.84
C MET A 1 8.45 4.35 7.55
N SER A 2 8.12 3.39 8.43
CA SER A 2 9.11 2.57 9.15
C SER A 2 9.06 1.13 8.65
N VAL A 3 10.21 0.56 8.31
CA VAL A 3 10.34 -0.84 7.87
C VAL A 3 11.37 -1.51 8.76
N SER A 4 10.95 -2.56 9.48
CA SER A 4 11.84 -3.28 10.39
C SER A 4 13.00 -3.93 9.64
N LYS A 5 14.19 -3.99 10.26
CA LYS A 5 15.33 -4.74 9.72
C LYS A 5 15.00 -6.24 9.53
N ARG A 6 14.06 -6.76 10.33
CA ARG A 6 13.58 -8.16 10.28
C ARG A 6 12.79 -8.52 9.03
N VAL A 7 12.39 -7.52 8.22
CA VAL A 7 11.66 -7.73 6.96
C VAL A 7 12.54 -8.37 5.89
N GLY A 8 13.86 -8.14 5.94
CA GLY A 8 14.81 -8.76 5.02
C GLY A 8 15.91 -7.81 4.57
N SER A 9 16.50 -8.14 3.42
CA SER A 9 17.61 -7.38 2.82
C SER A 9 17.21 -5.92 2.54
N ALA A 10 18.21 -5.06 2.38
CA ALA A 10 17.96 -3.66 2.01
C ALA A 10 17.13 -3.55 0.71
N VAL A 11 17.36 -4.44 -0.25
CA VAL A 11 16.62 -4.49 -1.53
C VAL A 11 15.16 -4.87 -1.30
N THR A 12 14.91 -5.92 -0.50
CA THR A 12 13.54 -6.35 -0.14
C THR A 12 12.78 -5.24 0.57
N ARG A 13 13.42 -4.55 1.52
CA ARG A 13 12.80 -3.41 2.21
C ARG A 13 12.50 -2.25 1.26
N ASN A 14 13.42 -1.92 0.36
CA ASN A 14 13.22 -0.84 -0.61
C ASN A 14 12.11 -1.16 -1.61
N LEU A 15 12.03 -2.41 -2.05
CA LEU A 15 10.94 -2.88 -2.91
C LEU A 15 9.58 -2.73 -2.22
N ILE A 16 9.47 -3.15 -0.96
CA ILE A 16 8.25 -2.99 -0.17
C ILE A 16 7.90 -1.52 0.02
N LYS A 17 8.90 -0.67 0.30
CA LYS A 17 8.68 0.78 0.39
C LYS A 17 8.07 1.34 -0.89
N ARG A 18 8.66 1.00 -2.05
CA ARG A 18 8.16 1.42 -3.36
C ARG A 18 6.75 0.93 -3.61
N ARG A 19 6.48 -0.36 -3.39
CA ARG A 19 5.15 -0.97 -3.55
C ARG A 19 4.09 -0.27 -2.71
N ILE A 20 4.40 -0.01 -1.43
CA ILE A 20 3.50 0.70 -0.52
C ILE A 20 3.24 2.12 -1.03
N GLN A 21 4.29 2.87 -1.38
CA GLN A 21 4.14 4.24 -1.89
C GLN A 21 3.29 4.29 -3.17
N THR A 22 3.51 3.38 -4.11
CA THR A 22 2.70 3.28 -5.34
C THR A 22 1.24 2.95 -5.02
N ALA A 23 0.97 2.02 -4.11
CA ALA A 23 -0.39 1.70 -3.70
C ALA A 23 -1.10 2.91 -3.09
N PHE A 24 -0.45 3.63 -2.18
CA PHE A 24 -1.01 4.84 -1.57
C PHE A 24 -1.22 5.98 -2.57
N ALA A 25 -0.29 6.17 -3.52
CA ALA A 25 -0.46 7.18 -4.56
C ALA A 25 -1.67 6.90 -5.47
N ASN A 26 -1.97 5.62 -5.73
CA ASN A 26 -3.13 5.23 -6.53
C ASN A 26 -4.46 5.37 -5.76
N ILE A 27 -4.45 5.09 -4.45
CA ILE A 27 -5.66 5.06 -3.62
C ILE A 27 -6.00 6.45 -3.08
N CYS A 28 -5.02 7.16 -2.52
CA CYS A 28 -5.23 8.45 -1.86
C CYS A 28 -4.92 9.58 -2.84
N LYS A 29 -5.92 9.98 -3.64
CA LYS A 29 -5.83 11.16 -4.52
C LYS A 29 -6.20 12.47 -3.80
N GLY A 30 -6.71 12.39 -2.57
CA GLY A 30 -7.04 13.53 -1.71
C GLY A 30 -6.01 13.75 -0.58
N GLY A 31 -5.73 15.02 -0.26
CA GLY A 31 -4.89 15.41 0.87
C GLY A 31 -5.63 15.42 2.21
N GLY A 32 -4.93 15.82 3.29
CA GLY A 32 -5.53 16.06 4.62
C GLY A 32 -5.29 14.97 5.67
N TRP A 33 -4.48 13.95 5.37
CA TRP A 33 -4.22 12.83 6.28
C TRP A 33 -2.73 12.53 6.40
N ASP A 34 -2.25 12.35 7.62
CA ASP A 34 -0.91 11.82 7.89
C ASP A 34 -0.98 10.31 8.15
N LEU A 35 -0.41 9.53 7.24
CA LEU A 35 -0.46 8.06 7.30
C LEU A 35 0.90 7.49 7.73
N VAL A 36 0.93 6.82 8.88
CA VAL A 36 2.12 6.11 9.37
C VAL A 36 1.97 4.61 9.10
N VAL A 37 2.74 4.12 8.13
CA VAL A 37 2.76 2.70 7.76
C VAL A 37 3.97 1.99 8.36
N ILE A 38 3.71 0.85 9.02
CA ILE A 38 4.72 -0.04 9.61
C ILE A 38 4.66 -1.40 8.89
N ALA A 39 5.71 -1.72 8.13
CA ALA A 39 5.83 -3.02 7.49
C ALA A 39 6.34 -4.07 8.50
N LYS A 40 5.54 -5.13 8.71
CA LYS A 40 5.89 -6.26 9.60
C LYS A 40 6.69 -7.32 8.82
N PRO A 41 7.47 -8.18 9.50
CA PRO A 41 8.27 -9.22 8.83
C PRO A 41 7.51 -10.09 7.81
N PRO A 42 6.24 -10.48 8.03
CA PRO A 42 5.49 -11.25 7.04
C PRO A 42 5.27 -10.52 5.71
N SER A 43 5.33 -9.18 5.69
CA SER A 43 5.11 -8.36 4.49
C SER A 43 6.16 -8.56 3.39
N SER A 44 7.28 -9.25 3.68
CA SER A 44 8.31 -9.54 2.68
C SER A 44 7.95 -10.65 1.70
N ASN A 45 7.04 -11.54 2.10
CA ASN A 45 6.68 -12.71 1.32
C ASN A 45 5.33 -12.56 0.58
N VAL A 46 4.71 -11.39 0.71
CA VAL A 46 3.38 -11.09 0.18
C VAL A 46 3.50 -10.50 -1.22
N SER A 47 2.61 -10.92 -2.12
CA SER A 47 2.55 -10.38 -3.47
C SER A 47 2.10 -8.90 -3.46
N TYR A 48 2.33 -8.19 -4.57
CA TYR A 48 1.84 -6.80 -4.67
C TYR A 48 0.31 -6.73 -4.60
N GLY A 49 -0.40 -7.67 -5.22
CA GLY A 49 -1.86 -7.70 -5.22
C GLY A 49 -2.44 -7.88 -3.81
N GLU A 50 -1.90 -8.83 -3.03
CA GLU A 50 -2.32 -9.04 -1.64
C GLU A 50 -1.99 -7.83 -0.75
N LEU A 51 -0.82 -7.20 -0.97
CA LEU A 51 -0.44 -5.98 -0.26
C LEU A 51 -1.40 -4.83 -0.60
N TYR A 52 -1.75 -4.69 -1.88
CA TYR A 52 -2.68 -3.67 -2.35
C TYR A 52 -4.08 -3.88 -1.78
N ALA A 53 -4.61 -5.10 -1.83
CA ALA A 53 -5.91 -5.45 -1.25
C ALA A 53 -5.96 -5.19 0.26
N GLY A 54 -4.88 -5.52 0.98
CA GLY A 54 -4.76 -5.22 2.41
C GLY A 54 -4.75 -3.72 2.71
N ILE A 55 -4.01 -2.92 1.92
CA ILE A 55 -3.99 -1.46 2.06
C ILE A 55 -5.37 -0.88 1.73
N HIS A 56 -6.01 -1.33 0.64
CA HIS A 56 -7.35 -0.91 0.26
C HIS A 56 -8.36 -1.17 1.39
N SER A 57 -8.38 -2.39 1.95
CA SER A 57 -9.25 -2.72 3.08
C SER A 57 -9.03 -1.82 4.31
N LEU A 58 -7.77 -1.48 4.62
CA LEU A 58 -7.44 -0.58 5.71
C LEU A 58 -7.93 0.85 5.44
N VAL A 59 -7.76 1.35 4.22
CA VAL A 59 -8.21 2.70 3.81
C VAL A 59 -9.73 2.79 3.84
N THR A 60 -10.44 1.80 3.29
CA THR A 60 -11.92 1.72 3.37
C THR A 60 -12.39 1.74 4.82
N ARG A 61 -11.71 1.00 5.71
CA ARG A 61 -12.07 0.92 7.12
C ARG A 61 -11.78 2.21 7.90
N LEU A 62 -10.81 3.01 7.45
CA LEU A 62 -10.50 4.33 8.01
C LEU A 62 -11.47 5.42 7.54
N GLY A 63 -12.40 5.11 6.63
CA GLY A 63 -13.35 6.10 6.11
C GLY A 63 -12.70 7.20 5.26
N ILE A 64 -11.48 6.95 4.78
CA ILE A 64 -10.81 7.87 3.86
C ILE A 64 -11.48 7.71 2.50
N GLU A 65 -12.11 8.77 2.01
CA GLU A 65 -12.59 8.85 0.63
C GLU A 65 -11.40 8.68 -0.29
N HIS A 66 -11.30 7.50 -0.86
CA HIS A 66 -10.33 7.14 -1.88
C HIS A 66 -11.01 7.25 -3.23
N ALA A 67 -10.24 7.59 -4.26
CA ALA A 67 -10.75 7.47 -5.62
C ALA A 67 -11.03 5.98 -5.85
N SER A 68 -12.30 5.59 -5.80
CA SER A 68 -12.76 4.27 -6.22
C SER A 68 -12.16 4.01 -7.59
N LEU A 69 -11.35 2.95 -7.72
CA LEU A 69 -10.99 2.43 -9.03
C LEU A 69 -12.22 1.74 -9.61
N GLU A 70 -13.24 2.52 -9.94
CA GLU A 70 -14.12 2.17 -11.03
C GLU A 70 -13.62 2.92 -12.27
N GLU A 71 -13.47 2.18 -13.36
CA GLU A 71 -13.04 2.60 -14.70
C GLU A 71 -11.53 2.71 -14.97
N GLU A 72 -10.89 1.58 -15.33
CA GLU A 72 -9.98 1.47 -16.50
C GLU A 72 -9.40 0.05 -16.75
N VAL A 73 -10.17 -1.04 -16.54
CA VAL A 73 -9.74 -2.39 -17.01
C VAL A 73 -10.79 -3.15 -17.81
N VAL A 74 -11.92 -2.53 -18.17
CA VAL A 74 -12.84 -3.12 -19.18
C VAL A 74 -13.34 -2.02 -20.12
N ALA A 75 -12.44 -1.50 -20.94
CA ALA A 75 -12.82 -1.08 -22.28
C ALA A 75 -12.12 -2.05 -23.24
N GLN A 76 -12.96 -2.69 -24.06
CA GLN A 76 -12.66 -3.78 -24.97
C GLN A 76 -11.66 -3.41 -26.06
#